data_AF-A0A9D1PUB6-F1
#
_entry.id   AF-A0A9D1PUB6-F1
#
_cell.length_a   1.000
_cell.length_b   1.000
_cell.length_c   1.000
_cell.angle_alpha   90.00
_cell.angle_beta   90.00
_cell.angle_gamma   90.00
#
_symmetry.space_group_name_H-M   'P 1'
#
loop_
_entity.id
_entity.type
_entity.pdbx_description
1 polymer ?
#
loop_
_entity_poly.entity_id
_entity_poly.type
_entity_poly.pdbx_seq_one_letter_code
_entity_poly.pdbx_strand_id
1 'polypeptide(L)'
;MHGRDFIIRAGAAGLGAALAGRETICAGEPAASSKAAAAAQALRGEKVMKHKVVVTVLDKKVFPELQRQYCADPDAGPCPCYNVGDTFVFERGNGRDDYWHMGLNTLTKTTADPKTVAGGPAQPFCSEAWDAVSRYIYAGLQGGSIMRGWMKKENEMITCCNDGTRPVIFKIERIDEEE
;
A
#
# COMPACT_ATOMS: atom_id res chain seq x y z
N MET A 1 12.86 -14.39 -11.15
CA MET A 1 12.92 -13.27 -12.10
C MET A 1 13.34 -12.04 -11.32
N HIS A 2 14.47 -11.42 -11.67
CA HIS A 2 15.11 -10.36 -10.87
C HIS A 2 14.45 -9.00 -11.16
N GLY A 3 13.96 -8.32 -10.12
CA GLY A 3 13.13 -7.10 -10.19
C GLY A 3 13.82 -5.81 -10.64
N ARG A 4 14.85 -5.88 -11.50
CA ARG A 4 15.59 -4.71 -12.02
C ARG A 4 15.37 -4.41 -13.49
N ASP A 5 14.69 -5.29 -14.25
CA ASP A 5 14.66 -5.20 -15.71
C ASP A 5 13.53 -4.32 -16.30
N PHE A 6 12.68 -3.70 -15.48
CA PHE A 6 11.44 -3.06 -16.00
C PHE A 6 11.40 -1.52 -15.99
N ILE A 7 12.41 -0.82 -15.46
CA ILE A 7 12.32 0.64 -15.30
C ILE A 7 12.73 1.45 -16.56
N ILE A 8 13.34 0.87 -17.59
CA ILE A 8 13.70 1.64 -18.81
C ILE A 8 13.31 0.89 -20.08
N ARG A 9 12.04 1.02 -20.51
CA ARG A 9 11.65 0.81 -21.92
C ARG A 9 10.43 1.66 -22.29
N ALA A 10 10.60 2.98 -22.26
CA ALA A 10 9.75 3.92 -22.95
C ALA A 10 10.66 4.85 -23.77
N GLY A 11 10.93 4.49 -25.04
CA GLY A 11 11.79 5.30 -25.89
C GLY A 11 12.43 4.55 -27.05
N ALA A 12 11.61 4.05 -27.98
CA ALA A 12 12.04 3.75 -29.36
C ALA A 12 10.81 3.53 -30.24
N ALA A 13 10.09 4.61 -30.58
CA ALA A 13 9.16 4.57 -31.71
C ALA A 13 9.98 4.79 -32.99
N GLY A 14 10.30 3.71 -33.69
CA GLY A 14 10.92 3.74 -35.00
C GLY A 14 9.91 4.14 -36.07
N LEU A 15 10.24 5.17 -36.86
CA LEU A 15 9.70 5.35 -38.21
C LEU A 15 10.24 4.22 -39.10
N GLY A 16 9.36 3.52 -39.82
CA GLY A 16 9.80 2.51 -40.80
C GLY A 16 8.69 1.77 -41.53
N ALA A 17 8.27 2.36 -42.65
CA ALA A 17 7.77 1.78 -43.90
C ALA A 17 6.87 0.51 -43.91
N ALA A 18 5.70 0.68 -44.53
CA ALA A 18 4.83 -0.35 -45.06
C ALA A 18 5.50 -1.22 -46.13
N LEU A 19 5.08 -2.48 -46.27
CA LEU A 19 4.85 -3.18 -47.54
C LEU A 19 3.97 -4.42 -47.33
N ALA A 20 3.09 -4.67 -48.30
CA ALA A 20 1.94 -5.58 -48.26
C ALA A 20 2.26 -7.08 -48.39
N GLY A 21 1.39 -7.92 -47.82
CA GLY A 21 1.29 -9.36 -48.07
C GLY A 21 -0.12 -9.87 -47.72
N ARG A 22 -0.74 -10.59 -48.65
CA ARG A 22 -2.17 -10.96 -48.71
C ARG A 22 -2.39 -12.39 -48.18
N GLU A 23 -3.53 -12.61 -47.52
CA GLU A 23 -4.22 -13.89 -47.16
C GLU A 23 -3.49 -14.78 -46.14
N THR A 24 -4.07 -15.08 -44.97
CA THR A 24 -5.19 -16.02 -44.81
C THR A 24 -5.91 -15.75 -43.49
N ILE A 25 -7.23 -15.66 -43.55
CA ILE A 25 -8.11 -15.57 -42.38
C ILE A 25 -8.22 -16.97 -41.77
N CYS A 26 -7.58 -17.20 -40.62
CA CYS A 26 -7.95 -18.30 -39.75
C CYS A 26 -8.91 -17.76 -38.68
N ALA A 27 -10.12 -18.31 -38.68
CA ALA A 27 -11.20 -18.00 -37.77
C ALA A 27 -10.73 -18.06 -36.31
N GLY A 28 -10.73 -16.92 -35.63
CA GLY A 28 -10.68 -16.86 -34.17
C GLY A 28 -12.00 -17.36 -33.62
N GLU A 29 -11.93 -18.30 -32.68
CA GLU A 29 -13.06 -18.76 -31.86
C GLU A 29 -13.89 -17.58 -31.35
N PRO A 30 -15.23 -17.71 -31.27
CA PRO A 30 -16.06 -16.65 -30.73
C PRO A 30 -15.66 -16.43 -29.27
N ALA A 31 -15.12 -15.25 -28.97
CA ALA A 31 -14.95 -14.80 -27.60
C ALA A 31 -16.31 -14.94 -26.91
N ALA A 32 -16.38 -15.85 -25.93
CA ALA A 32 -17.56 -16.01 -25.10
C ALA A 32 -17.92 -14.62 -24.57
N SER A 33 -19.11 -14.16 -24.93
CA SER A 33 -19.63 -12.83 -24.58
C SER A 33 -19.35 -12.55 -23.11
N SER A 34 -18.78 -11.38 -22.80
CA SER A 34 -18.49 -10.93 -21.43
C SER A 34 -19.70 -11.03 -20.50
N LYS A 35 -20.92 -11.04 -21.06
CA LYS A 35 -22.17 -11.28 -20.33
C LYS A 35 -22.30 -12.71 -19.78
N ALA A 36 -21.76 -13.73 -20.44
CA ALA A 36 -21.80 -15.12 -19.97
C ALA A 36 -20.83 -15.35 -18.80
N ALA A 37 -19.65 -14.70 -18.82
CA ALA A 37 -18.72 -14.73 -17.69
C ALA A 37 -19.28 -13.98 -16.47
N ALA A 38 -19.92 -12.83 -16.67
CA ALA A 38 -20.60 -12.09 -15.61
C ALA A 38 -21.81 -12.85 -15.03
N ALA A 39 -22.59 -13.54 -15.86
CA ALA A 39 -23.71 -14.38 -15.42
C ALA A 39 -23.25 -15.63 -14.65
N ALA A 40 -22.08 -16.19 -14.98
CA ALA A 40 -21.49 -17.31 -14.25
C ALA A 40 -20.93 -16.91 -12.87
N GLN A 41 -20.51 -15.65 -12.70
CA GLN A 41 -20.10 -15.09 -11.41
C GLN A 41 -21.30 -14.88 -10.46
N ALA A 42 -22.43 -14.41 -10.99
CA ALA A 42 -23.65 -14.18 -10.21
C ALA A 42 -24.32 -15.46 -9.62
N LEU A 43 -23.93 -16.65 -10.09
CA LEU A 43 -24.47 -17.95 -9.65
C LEU A 43 -23.68 -18.59 -8.50
N ARG A 44 -22.51 -18.06 -8.14
CA ARG A 44 -21.83 -18.39 -6.89
C ARG A 44 -22.23 -17.30 -5.92
N GLY A 45 -22.91 -17.63 -4.82
CA GLY A 45 -23.20 -16.66 -3.77
C GLY A 45 -21.90 -15.95 -3.38
N GLU A 46 -21.72 -14.74 -3.87
CA GLU A 46 -20.47 -13.99 -3.72
C GLU A 46 -20.44 -13.54 -2.27
N LYS A 47 -19.68 -14.27 -1.44
CA LYS A 47 -19.47 -13.87 -0.05
C LYS A 47 -18.93 -12.43 -0.08
N VAL A 48 -19.64 -11.52 0.57
CA VAL A 48 -19.16 -10.14 0.72
C VAL A 48 -17.95 -10.20 1.64
N MET A 49 -16.77 -9.97 1.09
CA MET A 49 -15.53 -9.96 1.86
C MET A 49 -15.36 -8.59 2.51
N LYS A 50 -15.16 -8.56 3.83
CA LYS A 50 -14.72 -7.35 4.53
C LYS A 50 -13.20 -7.31 4.55
N HIS A 51 -12.65 -6.13 4.36
CA HIS A 51 -11.22 -5.91 4.36
C HIS A 51 -10.84 -5.00 5.52
N LYS A 52 -9.79 -5.40 6.23
CA LYS A 52 -9.11 -4.55 7.21
C LYS A 52 -7.67 -4.39 6.80
N VAL A 53 -7.05 -3.30 7.21
CA VAL A 53 -5.63 -3.09 6.99
C VAL A 53 -4.93 -2.94 8.32
N VAL A 54 -3.93 -3.79 8.55
CA VAL A 54 -3.03 -3.71 9.70
C VAL A 54 -1.74 -3.04 9.25
N VAL A 55 -1.37 -1.97 9.96
CA VAL A 55 -0.07 -1.31 9.78
C VAL A 55 0.76 -1.60 11.02
N THR A 56 1.99 -2.09 10.84
CA THR A 56 2.92 -2.38 11.93
C THR A 56 4.22 -1.61 11.73
N VAL A 57 4.70 -0.95 12.77
CA VAL A 57 6.04 -0.33 12.76
C VAL A 57 7.08 -1.41 12.97
N LEU A 58 7.86 -1.69 11.93
CA LEU A 58 8.91 -2.71 11.98
C LEU A 58 10.22 -2.16 12.55
N ASP A 59 10.56 -0.94 12.18
CA ASP A 59 11.86 -0.36 12.52
C ASP A 59 11.83 1.17 12.42
N LYS A 60 12.82 1.82 13.03
CA LYS A 60 13.07 3.25 12.94
C LYS A 60 14.56 3.45 12.65
N LYS A 61 14.87 4.04 11.50
CA LYS A 61 16.25 4.34 11.13
C LYS A 61 16.59 5.79 11.50
N VAL A 62 17.88 6.04 11.62
CA VAL A 62 18.48 7.36 11.74
C VAL A 62 19.70 7.38 10.83
N PHE A 63 19.89 8.47 10.10
CA PHE A 63 21.06 8.75 9.29
C PHE A 63 21.80 9.95 9.90
N PRO A 64 22.64 9.72 10.93
CA PRO A 64 23.22 10.80 11.74
C PRO A 64 24.09 11.76 10.91
N GLU A 65 24.74 11.27 9.86
CA GLU A 65 25.51 12.08 8.92
C GLU A 65 24.64 13.10 8.19
N LEU A 66 23.43 12.71 7.78
CA LEU A 66 22.49 13.62 7.13
C LEU A 66 21.91 14.63 8.12
N GLN A 67 21.62 14.20 9.35
CA GLN A 67 21.16 15.11 10.40
C GLN A 67 22.22 16.17 10.71
N ARG A 68 23.47 15.77 10.96
CA ARG A 68 24.58 16.71 11.22
C ARG A 68 24.83 17.71 10.11
N GLN A 69 24.66 17.28 8.84
CA GLN A 69 24.95 18.13 7.70
C GLN A 69 23.79 19.07 7.33
N TYR A 70 22.54 18.62 7.48
CA TYR A 70 21.38 19.30 6.88
C TYR A 70 20.28 19.70 7.88
N CYS A 71 20.17 19.04 9.04
CA CYS A 71 19.15 19.39 10.03
C CYS A 71 19.58 20.60 10.86
N ALA A 72 18.61 21.44 11.24
CA ALA A 72 18.86 22.54 12.17
C ALA A 72 19.32 22.05 13.55
N ASP A 73 18.73 20.93 14.02
CA ASP A 73 19.26 20.15 15.12
C ASP A 73 20.09 18.98 14.56
N PRO A 74 21.43 19.00 14.72
CA PRO A 74 22.30 17.96 14.18
C PRO A 74 22.12 16.59 14.86
N ASP A 75 21.48 16.54 16.03
CA ASP A 75 21.26 15.34 16.84
C ASP A 75 19.76 15.06 17.06
N ALA A 76 18.90 15.45 16.11
CA ALA A 76 17.44 15.31 16.16
C ALA A 76 16.95 13.85 16.40
N GLY A 77 17.79 12.86 16.13
CA GLY A 77 17.59 11.47 16.52
C GLY A 77 16.45 10.76 15.77
N PRO A 78 15.93 9.64 16.30
CA PRO A 78 14.86 8.88 15.68
C PRO A 78 13.52 9.62 15.71
N CYS A 79 12.62 9.28 14.79
CA CYS A 79 11.27 9.86 14.75
C CYS A 79 10.55 9.68 16.10
N PRO A 80 9.99 10.73 16.72
CA PRO A 80 9.32 10.61 18.02
C PRO A 80 7.87 10.11 17.92
N CYS A 81 7.26 10.14 16.73
CA CYS A 81 5.83 9.87 16.55
C CYS A 81 5.42 8.40 16.71
N TYR A 82 6.37 7.47 16.63
CA TYR A 82 6.13 6.04 16.51
C TYR A 82 7.15 5.23 17.30
N ASN A 83 6.80 4.00 17.65
CA ASN A 83 7.65 3.04 18.34
C ASN A 83 7.65 1.70 17.60
N VAL A 84 8.78 1.00 17.65
CA VAL A 84 8.89 -0.33 17.04
C VAL A 84 7.91 -1.28 17.71
N GLY A 85 7.11 -1.97 16.90
CA GLY A 85 6.04 -2.86 17.36
C GLY A 85 4.67 -2.20 17.50
N ASP A 86 4.56 -0.88 17.32
CA ASP A 86 3.26 -0.22 17.24
C ASP A 86 2.42 -0.85 16.12
N THR A 87 1.15 -1.10 16.40
CA THR A 87 0.20 -1.71 15.46
C THR A 87 -1.07 -0.88 15.37
N PHE A 88 -1.53 -0.66 14.15
CA PHE A 88 -2.71 0.12 13.83
C PHE A 88 -3.65 -0.73 12.98
N VAL A 89 -4.96 -0.63 13.23
CA VAL A 89 -5.99 -1.34 12.48
C VAL A 89 -6.93 -0.32 11.86
N PHE A 90 -7.03 -0.37 10.53
CA PHE A 90 -7.92 0.44 9.73
C PHE A 90 -9.10 -0.42 9.28
N GLU A 91 -10.30 0.07 9.54
CA GLU A 91 -11.55 -0.55 9.13
C GLU A 91 -12.41 0.47 8.38
N ARG A 92 -13.26 -0.07 7.48
CA ARG A 92 -14.28 0.71 6.78
C ARG A 92 -15.58 -0.09 6.77
N GLY A 93 -16.62 0.46 7.37
CA GLY A 93 -17.91 -0.20 7.56
C GLY A 93 -18.43 -0.08 9.00
N ASN A 94 -19.68 -0.48 9.23
CA ASN A 94 -20.34 -0.42 10.55
C ASN A 94 -20.29 0.97 11.21
N GLY A 95 -20.37 2.03 10.40
CA GLY A 95 -20.28 3.42 10.87
C GLY A 95 -18.86 3.93 11.15
N ARG A 96 -17.82 3.13 10.88
CA ARG A 96 -16.41 3.52 10.94
C ARG A 96 -15.85 3.76 9.54
N ASP A 97 -15.02 4.78 9.40
CA ASP A 97 -14.19 5.00 8.21
C ASP A 97 -12.88 5.67 8.64
N ASP A 98 -11.96 4.85 9.16
CA ASP A 98 -10.72 5.34 9.79
C ASP A 98 -9.80 6.07 8.80
N TYR A 99 -9.98 5.81 7.50
CA TYR A 99 -9.20 6.42 6.42
C TYR A 99 -9.39 7.94 6.35
N TRP A 100 -10.64 8.41 6.43
CA TRP A 100 -10.96 9.84 6.33
C TRP A 100 -10.58 10.64 7.57
N HIS A 101 -10.12 9.97 8.63
CA HIS A 101 -9.66 10.61 9.85
C HIS A 101 -8.14 10.45 10.02
N MET A 102 -7.45 10.14 8.92
CA MET A 102 -5.99 9.99 8.86
C MET A 102 -5.47 9.03 9.95
N GLY A 103 -6.22 7.95 10.22
CA GLY A 103 -5.86 6.94 11.20
C GLY A 103 -5.95 7.38 12.67
N LEU A 104 -6.63 8.49 13.00
CA LEU A 104 -6.95 8.82 14.39
C LEU A 104 -7.71 7.65 15.05
N ASN A 105 -7.32 7.29 16.28
CA ASN A 105 -7.88 6.16 17.03
C ASN A 105 -7.70 4.77 16.37
N THR A 106 -6.69 4.57 15.52
CA THR A 106 -6.44 3.25 14.91
C THR A 106 -5.38 2.43 15.65
N LEU A 107 -4.62 3.03 16.57
CA LEU A 107 -3.60 2.34 17.37
C LEU A 107 -4.24 1.27 18.26
N THR A 108 -3.83 0.01 18.09
CA THR A 108 -4.33 -1.13 18.89
C THR A 108 -3.27 -1.75 19.79
N LYS A 109 -1.98 -1.53 19.49
CA LYS A 109 -0.86 -2.02 20.30
C LYS A 109 0.27 -1.01 20.30
N THR A 110 0.79 -0.69 21.48
CA THR A 110 2.01 0.10 21.68
C THR A 110 2.65 -0.25 23.02
N THR A 111 3.95 0.02 23.16
CA THR A 111 4.66 -0.02 24.45
C THR A 111 4.84 1.37 25.08
N ALA A 112 4.47 2.44 24.36
CA ALA A 112 4.53 3.82 24.83
C ALA A 112 3.17 4.29 25.37
N ASP A 113 3.09 5.53 25.84
CA ASP A 113 1.79 6.17 26.12
C ASP A 113 1.02 6.36 24.80
N PRO A 114 -0.18 5.75 24.63
CA PRO A 114 -0.97 5.89 23.42
C PRO A 114 -1.22 7.33 22.99
N LYS A 115 -1.32 8.29 23.92
CA LYS A 115 -1.56 9.71 23.60
C LYS A 115 -0.37 10.36 22.89
N THR A 116 0.82 9.79 23.02
CA THR A 116 2.05 10.30 22.39
C THR A 116 2.29 9.73 21.00
N VAL A 117 1.60 8.65 20.65
CA VAL A 117 1.76 7.96 19.36
C VAL A 117 0.83 8.58 18.32
N ALA A 118 1.37 8.89 17.15
CA ALA A 118 0.57 9.38 16.03
C ALA A 118 -0.33 8.27 15.48
N GLY A 119 -1.64 8.55 15.34
CA GLY A 119 -2.66 7.53 15.11
C GLY A 119 -3.26 6.93 16.39
N GLY A 120 -2.76 7.36 17.55
CA GLY A 120 -3.38 7.14 18.85
C GLY A 120 -4.64 8.01 19.05
N PRO A 121 -5.13 8.10 20.30
CA PRO A 121 -6.38 8.81 20.59
C PRO A 121 -6.26 10.34 20.63
N ALA A 122 -5.05 10.88 20.74
CA ALA A 122 -4.83 12.32 20.88
C ALA A 122 -4.59 13.03 19.54
N GLN A 123 -4.11 12.32 18.52
CA GLN A 123 -3.69 12.91 17.25
C GLN A 123 -3.71 11.87 16.11
N PRO A 124 -4.01 12.29 14.87
CA PRO A 124 -3.95 11.41 13.70
C PRO A 124 -2.51 11.00 13.38
N PHE A 125 -2.33 10.23 12.30
CA PHE A 125 -1.00 9.91 11.78
C PHE A 125 -0.20 11.19 11.47
N CYS A 126 1.13 11.10 11.62
CA CYS A 126 2.05 12.10 11.13
C CYS A 126 1.83 12.29 9.62
N SER A 127 1.76 13.53 9.15
CA SER A 127 1.46 13.86 7.74
C SER A 127 2.42 13.21 6.75
N GLU A 128 3.71 13.24 7.06
CA GLU A 128 4.79 12.64 6.28
C GLU A 128 4.61 11.12 6.16
N ALA A 129 4.34 10.45 7.29
CA ALA A 129 4.05 9.01 7.28
C ALA A 129 2.74 8.72 6.54
N TRP A 130 1.70 9.54 6.72
CA TRP A 130 0.40 9.37 6.10
C TRP A 130 0.48 9.44 4.56
N ASP A 131 1.22 10.41 4.02
CA ASP A 131 1.45 10.49 2.57
C ASP A 131 2.07 9.19 2.03
N ALA A 132 3.04 8.63 2.75
CA ALA A 132 3.72 7.40 2.36
C ALA A 132 2.85 6.14 2.43
N VAL A 133 1.91 6.04 3.38
CA VAL A 133 1.13 4.80 3.64
C VAL A 133 -0.30 4.84 3.11
N SER A 134 -0.93 6.02 3.01
CA SER A 134 -2.38 6.18 2.77
C SER A 134 -2.87 5.46 1.51
N ARG A 135 -2.16 5.61 0.39
CA ARG A 135 -2.53 4.96 -0.89
C ARG A 135 -2.62 3.43 -0.78
N TYR A 136 -1.74 2.83 0.02
CA TYR A 136 -1.70 1.37 0.22
C TYR A 136 -2.79 0.91 1.19
N ILE A 137 -3.04 1.69 2.24
CA ILE A 137 -4.15 1.47 3.15
C ILE A 137 -5.48 1.52 2.39
N TYR A 138 -5.68 2.54 1.57
CA TYR A 138 -6.88 2.68 0.77
C TYR A 138 -7.06 1.50 -0.20
N ALA A 139 -6.00 1.13 -0.94
CA ALA A 139 -6.04 -0.02 -1.84
C ALA A 139 -6.42 -1.31 -1.10
N GLY A 140 -5.84 -1.54 0.09
CA GLY A 140 -6.16 -2.68 0.94
C GLY A 140 -7.61 -2.69 1.41
N LEU A 141 -8.15 -1.56 1.87
CA LEU A 141 -9.54 -1.43 2.30
C LEU A 141 -10.55 -1.71 1.17
N GLN A 142 -10.18 -1.45 -0.09
CA GLN A 142 -11.04 -1.74 -1.25
C GLN A 142 -10.84 -3.15 -1.82
N GLY A 143 -10.07 -4.02 -1.16
CA GLY A 143 -9.85 -5.40 -1.62
C GLY A 143 -8.85 -5.53 -2.77
N GLY A 144 -8.10 -4.49 -3.10
CA GLY A 144 -7.04 -4.52 -4.11
C GLY A 144 -5.79 -5.25 -3.61
N SER A 145 -4.99 -5.78 -4.54
CA SER A 145 -3.60 -6.15 -4.24
C SER A 145 -2.84 -4.89 -3.83
N ILE A 146 -2.07 -4.97 -2.74
CA ILE A 146 -1.33 -3.80 -2.26
C ILE A 146 -0.16 -3.52 -3.22
N MET A 147 0.52 -4.58 -3.68
CA MET A 147 1.60 -4.50 -4.67
C MET A 147 1.71 -5.78 -5.51
N ARG A 148 1.08 -5.76 -6.69
CA ARG A 148 0.98 -6.95 -7.55
C ARG A 148 2.33 -7.46 -8.06
N GLY A 149 2.66 -8.71 -7.75
CA GLY A 149 3.88 -9.38 -8.19
C GLY A 149 5.18 -8.82 -7.59
N TRP A 150 5.08 -7.98 -6.55
CA TRP A 150 6.24 -7.36 -5.91
C TRP A 150 6.61 -8.06 -4.60
N MET A 151 5.66 -8.15 -3.67
CA MET A 151 5.85 -8.81 -2.39
C MET A 151 5.58 -10.31 -2.49
N LYS A 152 6.10 -11.08 -1.52
CA LYS A 152 5.85 -12.53 -1.44
C LYS A 152 4.36 -12.87 -1.35
N LYS A 153 3.57 -12.00 -0.71
CA LYS A 153 2.11 -12.07 -0.68
C LYS A 153 1.52 -10.79 -1.27
N GLU A 154 0.45 -10.94 -2.05
CA GLU A 154 -0.26 -9.85 -2.74
C GLU A 154 -0.96 -8.87 -1.78
N ASN A 155 -1.23 -9.31 -0.56
CA ASN A 155 -1.92 -8.54 0.49
C ASN A 155 -0.94 -7.88 1.47
N GLU A 156 0.36 -7.87 1.19
CA GLU A 156 1.38 -7.26 2.06
C GLU A 156 2.23 -6.21 1.30
N MET A 157 2.79 -5.25 2.04
CA MET A 157 3.77 -4.27 1.56
C MET A 157 4.71 -3.83 2.68
N ILE A 158 5.97 -3.56 2.33
CA ILE A 158 6.90 -2.82 3.20
C ILE A 158 7.12 -1.45 2.58
N THR A 159 6.84 -0.39 3.35
CA THR A 159 7.05 1.00 2.94
C THR A 159 7.71 1.78 4.08
N CYS A 160 8.17 2.99 3.82
CA CYS A 160 8.76 3.85 4.83
C CYS A 160 8.18 5.26 4.78
N CYS A 161 8.24 5.95 5.92
CA CYS A 161 8.08 7.40 5.97
C CYS A 161 9.06 8.06 4.99
N ASN A 162 8.62 9.12 4.33
CA ASN A 162 9.40 9.91 3.40
C ASN A 162 10.47 10.82 4.08
N ASP A 163 10.51 10.89 5.42
CA ASP A 163 11.59 11.57 6.16
C ASP A 163 12.94 10.87 5.87
N GLY A 164 13.73 11.51 5.01
CA GLY A 164 15.01 10.96 4.54
C GLY A 164 16.10 10.89 5.59
N THR A 165 15.95 11.53 6.75
CA THR A 165 16.97 11.55 7.81
C THR A 165 16.67 10.56 8.94
N ARG A 166 15.40 10.21 9.14
CA ARG A 166 14.96 9.30 10.22
C ARG A 166 13.69 8.51 9.86
N PRO A 167 13.70 7.73 8.76
CA PRO A 167 12.49 7.08 8.28
C PRO A 167 12.01 5.99 9.25
N VAL A 168 10.69 5.91 9.37
CA VAL A 168 9.99 4.81 10.05
C VAL A 168 9.59 3.78 9.01
N ILE A 169 9.89 2.51 9.26
CA ILE A 169 9.61 1.39 8.37
C ILE A 169 8.31 0.71 8.80
N PHE A 170 7.37 0.60 7.88
CA PHE A 170 6.05 0.03 8.11
C PHE A 170 5.86 -1.26 7.30
N LYS A 171 5.25 -2.27 7.94
CA LYS A 171 4.54 -3.34 7.24
C LYS A 171 3.08 -2.94 7.11
N ILE A 172 2.51 -3.09 5.93
CA ILE A 172 1.08 -2.94 5.67
C ILE A 172 0.56 -4.29 5.22
N GLU A 173 -0.50 -4.79 5.85
CA GLU A 173 -1.10 -6.08 5.56
C GLU A 173 -2.63 -5.95 5.49
N ARG A 174 -3.24 -6.38 4.38
CA ARG A 174 -4.68 -6.51 4.26
C ARG A 174 -5.13 -7.86 4.81
N ILE A 175 -6.12 -7.84 5.68
CA ILE A 175 -6.79 -9.02 6.22
C ILE A 175 -8.17 -9.14 5.57
N ASP A 176 -8.46 -10.32 5.04
CA ASP A 176 -9.74 -10.64 4.42
C ASP A 176 -10.58 -11.44 5.41
N GLU A 177 -11.75 -10.91 5.77
CA GLU A 177 -12.70 -11.54 6.68
C GLU A 177 -13.98 -11.91 5.91
N GLU A 178 -14.39 -13.18 6.02
CA GLU A 178 -15.71 -13.61 5.54
C GLU A 178 -16.78 -13.12 6.53
N GLU A 179 -17.90 -12.60 6.02
CA GLU A 179 -19.08 -12.26 6.82
C GLU A 179 -19.94 -13.47 7.18
#